data_AF-A0A9P3N3K4-F1
#
_entry.id   AF-A0A9P3N3K4-F1
#
_cell.length_a   1.000
_cell.length_b   1.000
_cell.length_c   1.000
_cell.angle_alpha   90.00
_cell.angle_beta   90.00
_cell.angle_gamma   90.00
#
_symmetry.space_group_name_H-M   'P 1'
#
loop_
_entity.id
_entity.type
_entity.pdbx_description
1 polymer ?
#
loop_
_entity_poly.entity_id
_entity_poly.type
_entity_poly.pdbx_seq_one_letter_code
_entity_poly.pdbx_strand_id
1 'polypeptide(L)'
;MLHMHPSPTADFIRARGLALNPSFRVPLPICQSPPLPPIPRQLFAKFFVVEPSLNLAYCGLPKVACTSWRMWLRAMLNLPKPEDHLLAHSYEASGLGDLSQKFSEREATRAMTRRGLFKFTFVRNPFSRIVSTYLNKLVVTDAPDRTKGWGTREFWNQELFGTIQPFLDLLKDPVTQLVSFHDFMRLVEHLIRGQKPLDRHITPQVDLCALDRIQYDYVGRFERLEEGVRRVTARYNHSNIHLFKFGKEAHATGTDLKLARLYDSETVRRVSKVYSKDFNITLNNVHFETPPVLQKLITDA
;
A
#
# COMPACT_ATOMS: atom_id res chain seq x y z
N MET A 1 14.59 -42.06 -4.57
CA MET A 1 15.59 -40.98 -4.46
C MET A 1 15.24 -39.91 -5.46
N LEU A 2 14.67 -38.78 -5.01
CA LEU A 2 14.35 -37.64 -5.87
C LEU A 2 15.55 -36.70 -5.86
N HIS A 3 16.20 -36.55 -7.01
CA HIS A 3 17.29 -35.60 -7.21
C HIS A 3 16.80 -34.18 -6.94
N MET A 4 17.42 -33.52 -5.96
CA MET A 4 17.28 -32.09 -5.75
C MET A 4 18.05 -31.35 -6.84
N HIS A 5 17.33 -30.78 -7.82
CA HIS A 5 17.92 -29.77 -8.69
C HIS A 5 18.23 -28.50 -7.89
N PRO A 6 19.37 -27.82 -8.17
CA PRO A 6 19.69 -26.56 -7.53
C PRO A 6 18.62 -25.50 -7.82
N SER A 7 18.29 -24.69 -6.82
CA SER A 7 17.25 -23.66 -6.88
C SER A 7 17.46 -22.72 -8.08
N PRO A 8 16.44 -22.49 -8.96
CA PRO A 8 16.56 -21.64 -10.16
C PRO A 8 16.85 -20.16 -9.88
N THR A 9 16.91 -19.76 -8.61
CA THR A 9 17.13 -18.37 -8.17
C THR A 9 18.54 -17.86 -8.47
N ALA A 10 19.57 -18.69 -8.31
CA ALA A 10 20.96 -18.22 -8.42
C ALA A 10 21.40 -18.00 -9.88
N ASP A 11 20.89 -18.81 -10.80
CA ASP A 11 21.26 -18.74 -12.21
C ASP A 11 20.42 -17.71 -12.97
N PHE A 12 19.16 -17.49 -12.57
CA PHE A 12 18.34 -16.39 -13.10
C PHE A 12 18.88 -15.00 -12.74
N ILE A 13 19.30 -14.83 -11.48
CA ILE A 13 19.87 -13.58 -10.96
C ILE A 13 21.22 -13.27 -11.65
N ARG A 14 22.08 -14.29 -11.81
CA ARG A 14 23.37 -14.16 -12.52
C ARG A 14 23.21 -13.92 -14.03
N ALA A 15 22.28 -14.59 -14.70
CA ALA A 15 22.07 -14.46 -16.14
C ALA A 15 21.59 -13.06 -16.59
N ARG A 16 21.07 -12.23 -15.67
CA ARG A 16 20.55 -10.89 -15.97
C ARG A 16 21.39 -9.74 -15.41
N GLY A 17 22.59 -10.02 -14.90
CA GLY A 17 23.48 -8.99 -14.32
C GLY A 17 22.97 -8.34 -13.03
N LEU A 18 21.88 -8.86 -12.45
CA LEU A 18 21.39 -8.45 -11.15
C LEU A 18 22.27 -9.09 -10.09
N ALA A 19 23.33 -8.41 -9.65
CA ALA A 19 24.11 -8.94 -8.53
C ALA A 19 23.30 -8.74 -7.22
N LEU A 20 22.96 -9.82 -6.52
CA LEU A 20 22.56 -9.72 -5.12
C LEU A 20 23.78 -9.26 -4.33
N ASN A 21 23.59 -8.34 -3.38
CA ASN A 21 24.68 -7.93 -2.50
C ASN A 21 25.01 -9.07 -1.51
N PRO A 22 26.17 -9.76 -1.62
CA PRO A 22 26.49 -10.89 -0.75
C PRO A 22 26.76 -10.47 0.71
N SER A 23 27.09 -9.20 0.94
CA SER A 23 27.36 -8.61 2.25
C SER A 23 26.09 -8.10 2.93
N PHE A 24 24.97 -7.99 2.22
CA PHE A 24 23.71 -7.48 2.77
C PHE A 24 22.93 -8.59 3.48
N ARG A 25 23.39 -8.90 4.69
CA ARG A 25 22.55 -9.56 5.69
C ARG A 25 21.74 -8.47 6.38
N VAL A 26 20.50 -8.22 5.93
CA VAL A 26 19.49 -7.88 6.95
C VAL A 26 19.59 -9.03 7.95
N PRO A 27 19.74 -8.79 9.27
CA PRO A 27 19.62 -9.88 10.22
C PRO A 27 18.30 -10.54 9.87
N LEU A 28 18.34 -11.72 9.28
CA LEU A 28 17.13 -12.48 9.03
C LEU A 28 16.60 -12.66 10.45
N PRO A 29 15.42 -12.13 10.81
CA PRO A 29 14.70 -12.77 11.88
C PRO A 29 14.66 -14.22 11.40
N ILE A 30 15.27 -15.12 12.16
CA ILE A 30 15.09 -16.55 11.89
C ILE A 30 13.58 -16.68 11.80
N CYS A 31 13.08 -17.09 10.63
CA CYS A 31 11.66 -17.25 10.37
C CYS A 31 11.18 -18.43 11.24
N GLN A 32 11.06 -18.17 12.54
CA GLN A 32 10.49 -19.01 13.58
C GLN A 32 9.02 -18.66 13.77
N SER A 33 8.44 -17.82 12.90
CA SER A 33 7.02 -17.51 12.95
C SER A 33 6.25 -18.84 12.86
N PRO A 34 5.38 -19.14 13.83
CA PRO A 34 4.48 -20.28 13.71
C PRO A 34 3.69 -20.16 12.39
N PRO A 35 3.25 -21.28 11.79
CA PRO A 35 2.43 -21.24 10.60
C PRO A 35 1.27 -20.26 10.80
N LEU A 36 1.12 -19.34 9.84
CA LEU A 36 0.06 -18.34 9.86
C LEU A 36 -1.28 -19.05 10.08
N PRO A 37 -2.15 -18.57 10.99
CA PRO A 37 -3.54 -19.03 10.95
C PRO A 37 -4.08 -18.77 9.54
N PRO A 38 -4.96 -19.64 8.99
CA PRO A 38 -5.47 -19.50 7.64
C PRO A 38 -6.02 -18.08 7.43
N ILE A 39 -5.30 -17.29 6.64
CA ILE A 39 -5.80 -15.98 6.20
C ILE A 39 -6.65 -16.31 4.98
N PRO A 40 -7.92 -15.91 4.92
CA PRO A 40 -8.70 -16.10 3.70
C PRO A 40 -7.95 -15.45 2.54
N ARG A 41 -7.62 -16.27 1.54
CA ARG A 41 -6.79 -15.87 0.40
C ARG A 41 -7.30 -14.62 -0.31
N GLN A 42 -8.61 -14.42 -0.31
CA GLN A 42 -9.25 -13.25 -0.92
C GLN A 42 -8.82 -11.92 -0.27
N LEU A 43 -8.37 -11.93 0.99
CA LEU A 43 -8.03 -10.71 1.74
C LEU A 43 -6.62 -10.19 1.44
N PHE A 44 -5.64 -11.08 1.19
CA PHE A 44 -4.25 -10.66 0.96
C PHE A 44 -3.80 -10.81 -0.50
N ALA A 45 -4.28 -11.80 -1.26
CA ALA A 45 -3.71 -12.06 -2.60
C ALA A 45 -3.82 -10.88 -3.58
N LYS A 46 -4.78 -9.97 -3.39
CA LYS A 46 -5.02 -8.81 -4.27
C LYS A 46 -3.97 -7.70 -4.15
N PHE A 47 -3.21 -7.65 -3.07
CA PHE A 47 -2.27 -6.56 -2.80
C PHE A 47 -0.80 -6.99 -2.91
N PHE A 48 -0.55 -8.28 -3.14
CA PHE A 48 0.79 -8.83 -3.16
C PHE A 48 1.26 -9.12 -4.57
N VAL A 49 2.44 -8.61 -4.88
CA VAL A 49 3.25 -9.02 -6.01
C VAL A 49 4.28 -10.01 -5.48
N VAL A 50 4.30 -11.23 -5.99
CA VAL A 50 5.33 -12.23 -5.68
C VAL A 50 6.14 -12.54 -6.91
N GLU A 51 7.43 -12.27 -6.83
CA GLU A 51 8.40 -12.51 -7.90
C GLU A 51 9.45 -13.52 -7.42
N PRO A 52 9.24 -14.82 -7.68
CA PRO A 52 10.19 -15.86 -7.29
C PRO A 52 11.59 -15.63 -7.87
N SER A 53 11.65 -15.05 -9.07
CA SER A 53 12.86 -14.71 -9.81
C SER A 53 13.71 -13.64 -9.11
N LEU A 54 13.07 -12.72 -8.39
CA LEU A 54 13.72 -11.69 -7.55
C LEU A 54 13.82 -12.11 -6.07
N ASN A 55 13.35 -13.33 -5.74
CA ASN A 55 13.23 -13.82 -4.38
C ASN A 55 12.48 -12.83 -3.45
N LEU A 56 11.41 -12.19 -3.94
CA LEU A 56 10.73 -11.10 -3.24
C LEU A 56 9.20 -11.19 -3.29
N ALA A 57 8.59 -10.69 -2.22
CA ALA A 57 7.17 -10.42 -2.13
C ALA A 57 6.94 -8.98 -1.65
N TYR A 58 6.12 -8.24 -2.39
CA TYR A 58 5.80 -6.86 -2.10
C TYR A 58 4.29 -6.71 -1.88
N CYS A 59 3.88 -6.21 -0.72
CA CYS A 59 2.49 -5.79 -0.52
C CYS A 59 2.33 -4.30 -0.82
N GLY A 60 1.59 -3.97 -1.88
CA GLY A 60 1.41 -2.62 -2.40
C GLY A 60 0.24 -1.87 -1.78
N LEU A 61 0.48 -1.19 -0.66
CA LEU A 61 -0.53 -0.34 0.00
C LEU A 61 -0.79 0.96 -0.78
N PRO A 62 -2.04 1.46 -0.82
CA PRO A 62 -2.31 2.77 -1.39
C PRO A 62 -1.69 3.91 -0.58
N LYS A 63 -1.28 4.97 -1.29
CA LYS A 63 -0.76 6.24 -0.72
C LYS A 63 0.58 6.13 0.04
N VAL A 64 1.36 5.09 -0.26
CA VAL A 64 2.72 4.84 0.23
C VAL A 64 3.75 4.67 -0.91
N ALA A 65 3.59 5.40 -2.01
CA ALA A 65 4.39 5.26 -3.24
C ALA A 65 4.29 3.89 -3.95
N CYS A 66 3.10 3.25 -3.92
CA CYS A 66 2.92 1.95 -4.55
C CYS A 66 3.14 1.92 -6.06
N THR A 67 2.79 3.00 -6.78
CA THR A 67 3.07 3.14 -8.22
C THR A 67 4.57 3.03 -8.50
N SER A 68 5.39 3.79 -7.78
CA SER A 68 6.86 3.78 -7.94
C SER A 68 7.45 2.40 -7.66
N TRP A 69 6.98 1.70 -6.62
CA TRP A 69 7.40 0.33 -6.34
C TRP A 69 7.03 -0.64 -7.47
N ARG A 70 5.81 -0.55 -8.03
CA ARG A 70 5.38 -1.42 -9.14
C ARG A 70 6.18 -1.13 -10.42
N MET A 71 6.45 0.14 -10.72
CA MET A 71 7.32 0.53 -11.84
C MET A 71 8.76 0.02 -11.67
N TRP A 72 9.32 0.14 -10.46
CA TRP A 72 10.64 -0.40 -10.15
C TRP A 72 10.69 -1.93 -10.31
N LEU A 73 9.69 -2.66 -9.82
CA LEU A 73 9.60 -4.11 -10.04
C LEU A 73 9.52 -4.47 -11.53
N ARG A 74 8.76 -3.71 -12.33
CA ARG A 74 8.70 -3.90 -13.78
C ARG A 74 10.08 -3.72 -14.44
N ALA A 75 10.85 -2.71 -14.04
CA ALA A 75 12.21 -2.53 -14.52
C ALA A 75 13.14 -3.66 -14.09
N MET A 76 13.05 -4.11 -12.84
CA MET A 76 13.83 -5.25 -12.34
C MET A 76 13.58 -6.54 -13.14
N LEU A 77 12.38 -6.68 -13.72
CA LEU A 77 12.00 -7.80 -14.56
C LEU A 77 12.27 -7.59 -16.06
N ASN A 78 12.83 -6.43 -16.44
CA ASN A 78 13.01 -5.99 -17.84
C ASN A 78 11.70 -6.00 -18.64
N LEU A 79 10.58 -5.64 -18.00
CA LEU A 79 9.29 -5.52 -18.67
C LEU A 79 9.25 -4.23 -19.51
N PRO A 80 8.57 -4.22 -20.67
CA PRO A 80 8.52 -3.05 -21.55
C PRO A 80 7.78 -1.89 -20.89
N LYS A 81 8.25 -0.66 -21.13
CA LYS A 81 7.70 0.59 -20.57
C LYS A 81 7.52 0.51 -19.04
N PRO A 82 8.59 0.23 -18.26
CA PRO A 82 8.47 0.07 -16.82
C PRO A 82 8.01 1.35 -16.11
N GLU A 83 8.20 2.52 -16.72
CA GLU A 83 7.78 3.84 -16.26
C GLU A 83 6.31 4.19 -16.52
N ASP A 84 5.58 3.37 -17.27
CA ASP A 84 4.16 3.61 -17.53
C ASP A 84 3.33 3.28 -16.29
N HIS A 85 2.78 4.34 -15.67
CA HIS A 85 1.99 4.23 -14.45
C HIS A 85 0.65 3.50 -14.66
N LEU A 86 0.03 3.60 -15.84
CA LEU A 86 -1.21 2.89 -16.15
C LEU A 86 -0.94 1.40 -16.30
N LEU A 87 0.13 1.03 -17.00
CA LEU A 87 0.58 -0.36 -17.09
C LEU A 87 0.98 -0.91 -15.72
N ALA A 88 1.66 -0.11 -14.89
CA ALA A 88 2.03 -0.53 -13.54
C ALA A 88 0.81 -0.92 -12.70
N HIS A 89 -0.32 -0.23 -12.84
CA HIS A 89 -1.57 -0.54 -12.11
C HIS A 89 -2.50 -1.51 -12.83
N SER A 90 -2.24 -1.83 -14.10
CA SER A 90 -3.06 -2.78 -14.83
C SER A 90 -2.92 -4.18 -14.24
N TYR A 91 -4.04 -4.73 -13.78
CA TYR A 91 -4.06 -6.06 -13.22
C TYR A 91 -3.61 -7.09 -14.28
N GLU A 92 -4.09 -7.00 -15.52
CA GLU A 92 -3.75 -7.95 -16.61
C GLU A 92 -2.44 -7.62 -17.32
N ALA A 93 -2.16 -6.34 -17.58
CA ALA A 93 -1.06 -5.92 -18.45
C ALA A 93 0.22 -5.53 -17.69
N SER A 94 0.23 -5.53 -16.36
CA SER A 94 1.42 -5.15 -15.59
C SER A 94 2.58 -6.14 -15.74
N GLY A 95 2.32 -7.37 -16.14
CA GLY A 95 3.32 -8.44 -16.19
C GLY A 95 3.83 -8.89 -14.82
N LEU A 96 3.41 -8.24 -13.72
CA LEU A 96 3.83 -8.56 -12.36
C LEU A 96 3.14 -9.82 -11.81
N GLY A 97 3.78 -10.46 -10.83
CA GLY A 97 3.35 -11.65 -10.12
C GLY A 97 2.21 -11.42 -9.14
N ASP A 98 1.14 -10.72 -9.57
CA ASP A 98 -0.01 -10.42 -8.71
C ASP A 98 -0.69 -11.74 -8.23
N LEU A 99 -0.64 -11.99 -6.91
CA LEU A 99 -0.99 -13.29 -6.31
C LEU A 99 -2.43 -13.73 -6.55
N SER A 100 -3.35 -12.78 -6.66
CA SER A 100 -4.77 -13.06 -6.90
C SER A 100 -5.05 -13.55 -8.31
N GLN A 101 -4.08 -13.46 -9.22
CA GLN A 101 -4.28 -13.70 -10.65
C GLN A 101 -3.50 -14.92 -11.15
N LYS A 102 -2.23 -15.03 -10.74
CA LYS A 102 -1.28 -15.99 -11.31
C LYS A 102 -1.13 -17.28 -10.52
N PHE A 103 -1.79 -17.38 -9.38
CA PHE A 103 -1.65 -18.52 -8.47
C PHE A 103 -3.03 -19.05 -8.10
N SER A 104 -3.10 -20.31 -7.67
CA SER A 104 -4.21 -20.84 -6.87
C SER A 104 -4.01 -20.47 -5.40
N GLU A 105 -4.98 -20.81 -4.54
CA GLU A 105 -4.88 -20.52 -3.10
C GLU A 105 -3.68 -21.21 -2.47
N ARG A 106 -3.54 -22.48 -2.83
CA ARG A 106 -2.44 -23.32 -2.40
C ARG A 106 -1.09 -22.78 -2.88
N GLU A 107 -1.02 -22.30 -4.10
CA GLU A 107 0.22 -21.75 -4.65
C GLU A 107 0.56 -20.38 -4.07
N ALA A 108 -0.42 -19.49 -3.86
CA ALA A 108 -0.20 -18.21 -3.19
C ALA A 108 0.30 -18.41 -1.75
N THR A 109 -0.31 -19.32 -1.00
CA THR A 109 0.14 -19.68 0.36
C THR A 109 1.54 -20.27 0.35
N ARG A 110 1.85 -21.21 -0.55
CA ARG A 110 3.21 -21.77 -0.70
C ARG A 110 4.23 -20.69 -1.08
N ALA A 111 3.87 -19.81 -2.00
CA ALA A 111 4.75 -18.74 -2.46
C ALA A 111 5.08 -17.78 -1.30
N MET A 112 4.08 -17.37 -0.51
CA MET A 112 4.21 -16.47 0.64
C MET A 112 4.92 -17.09 1.86
N THR A 113 4.83 -18.42 2.01
CA THR A 113 5.49 -19.18 3.10
C THR A 113 6.85 -19.74 2.70
N ARG A 114 7.30 -19.47 1.47
CA ARG A 114 8.61 -19.94 0.98
C ARG A 114 9.73 -19.36 1.84
N ARG A 115 10.57 -20.24 2.38
CA ARG A 115 11.76 -19.84 3.15
C ARG A 115 12.67 -18.94 2.32
N GLY A 116 13.19 -17.89 2.95
CA GLY A 116 14.13 -16.96 2.34
C GLY A 116 13.53 -15.96 1.34
N LEU A 117 12.20 -15.95 1.15
CA LEU A 117 11.49 -14.92 0.38
C LEU A 117 11.53 -13.59 1.15
N PHE A 118 12.11 -12.56 0.54
CA PHE A 118 12.16 -11.23 1.14
C PHE A 118 10.79 -10.53 1.00
N LYS A 119 10.06 -10.41 2.10
CA LYS A 119 8.76 -9.76 2.18
C LYS A 119 8.93 -8.33 2.65
N PHE A 120 8.47 -7.37 1.86
CA PHE A 120 8.44 -5.98 2.31
C PHE A 120 7.15 -5.26 1.94
N THR A 121 6.89 -4.18 2.69
CA THR A 121 5.81 -3.24 2.41
C THR A 121 6.15 -1.88 3.00
N PHE A 122 5.31 -0.89 2.72
CA PHE A 122 5.40 0.44 3.30
C PHE A 122 4.06 0.83 3.89
N VAL A 123 4.09 1.46 5.06
CA VAL A 123 2.91 1.99 5.77
C VAL A 123 3.07 3.48 5.97
N ARG A 124 1.96 4.18 6.23
CA ARG A 124 1.91 5.62 6.49
C ARG A 124 1.07 5.89 7.72
N ASN A 125 1.36 7.01 8.41
CA ASN A 125 0.55 7.48 9.51
C ASN A 125 -0.93 7.56 9.07
N PRO A 126 -1.87 6.92 9.80
CA PRO A 126 -3.27 6.84 9.38
C PRO A 126 -3.90 8.20 9.10
N PHE A 127 -3.59 9.23 9.90
CA PHE A 127 -4.08 10.60 9.69
C PHE A 127 -3.65 11.15 8.33
N SER A 128 -2.37 10.98 8.00
CA SER A 128 -1.82 11.45 6.72
C SER A 128 -2.29 10.61 5.53
N ARG A 129 -2.47 9.30 5.72
CA ARG A 129 -2.92 8.38 4.68
C ARG A 129 -4.36 8.70 4.26
N ILE A 130 -5.27 8.87 5.22
CA ILE A 130 -6.68 9.12 4.90
C ILE A 130 -6.91 10.52 4.33
N VAL A 131 -6.17 11.54 4.77
CA VAL A 131 -6.17 12.86 4.10
C VAL A 131 -5.63 12.77 2.68
N SER A 132 -4.56 11.99 2.45
CA SER A 132 -4.05 11.78 1.10
C SER A 132 -5.05 11.05 0.20
N THR A 133 -5.82 10.12 0.76
CA THR A 133 -6.96 9.48 0.08
C THR A 133 -8.05 10.51 -0.22
N TYR A 134 -8.55 11.22 0.79
CA TYR A 134 -9.59 12.25 0.66
C TYR A 134 -9.22 13.27 -0.42
N LEU A 135 -8.04 13.89 -0.33
CA LEU A 135 -7.63 14.90 -1.29
C LEU A 135 -7.49 14.34 -2.70
N ASN A 136 -6.96 13.13 -2.87
CA ASN A 136 -6.78 12.53 -4.19
C ASN A 136 -8.06 11.94 -4.78
N LYS A 137 -9.02 11.55 -3.95
CA LYS A 137 -10.27 10.91 -4.38
C LYS A 137 -11.44 11.89 -4.45
N LEU A 138 -11.41 12.95 -3.65
CA LEU A 138 -12.53 13.83 -3.36
C LEU A 138 -12.17 15.33 -3.39
N VAL A 139 -10.99 15.75 -3.84
CA VAL A 139 -10.68 17.20 -3.93
C VAL A 139 -9.87 17.57 -5.18
N VAL A 140 -8.75 16.89 -5.44
CA VAL A 140 -7.82 17.21 -6.53
C VAL A 140 -8.15 16.38 -7.76
N THR A 141 -8.56 17.07 -8.82
CA THR A 141 -8.81 16.54 -10.16
C THR A 141 -7.65 16.97 -11.09
N ASP A 142 -6.56 16.21 -11.17
CA ASP A 142 -5.50 16.49 -12.17
C ASP A 142 -5.92 16.07 -13.60
N ALA A 143 -7.22 15.96 -13.88
CA ALA A 143 -7.74 15.76 -15.23
C ALA A 143 -8.03 17.13 -15.86
N PRO A 144 -7.45 17.46 -17.04
CA PRO A 144 -7.79 18.66 -17.82
C PRO A 144 -9.28 18.74 -18.19
N ASP A 145 -9.97 17.60 -18.10
CA ASP A 145 -11.37 17.42 -18.41
C ASP A 145 -12.17 17.19 -17.12
N ARG A 146 -12.96 18.21 -16.74
CA ARG A 146 -13.86 18.15 -15.59
C ARG A 146 -14.98 17.11 -15.74
N THR A 147 -15.16 16.50 -16.92
CA THR A 147 -16.06 15.36 -17.13
C THR A 147 -15.46 14.01 -16.71
N LYS A 148 -14.16 13.98 -16.40
CA LYS A 148 -13.44 12.80 -15.87
C LYS A 148 -13.06 12.94 -14.39
N GLY A 149 -13.39 14.08 -13.79
CA GLY A 149 -13.31 14.31 -12.35
C GLY A 149 -14.59 13.81 -11.70
N TRP A 150 -14.43 12.97 -10.67
CA TRP A 150 -15.50 12.33 -9.90
C TRP A 150 -16.34 11.31 -10.68
N GLY A 151 -16.35 10.08 -10.18
CA GLY A 151 -17.36 9.12 -10.59
C GLY A 151 -17.23 8.52 -11.98
N THR A 152 -16.06 8.55 -12.59
CA THR A 152 -15.82 7.60 -13.67
C THR A 152 -15.72 6.20 -13.09
N ARG A 153 -16.41 5.28 -13.76
CA ARG A 153 -16.48 3.84 -13.50
C ARG A 153 -15.10 3.16 -13.41
N GLU A 154 -14.04 3.86 -13.80
CA GLU A 154 -12.65 3.38 -13.82
C GLU A 154 -11.88 3.60 -12.51
N PHE A 155 -12.34 4.48 -11.61
CA PHE A 155 -11.53 4.91 -10.46
C PHE A 155 -11.93 4.34 -9.10
N TRP A 156 -13.16 3.84 -9.00
CA TRP A 156 -13.69 3.11 -7.87
C TRP A 156 -13.83 1.64 -8.24
N ASN A 157 -13.76 0.72 -7.27
CA ASN A 157 -14.38 -0.58 -7.51
C ASN A 157 -15.86 -0.33 -7.86
N GLN A 158 -16.30 -0.75 -9.06
CA GLN A 158 -17.61 -0.41 -9.64
C GLN A 158 -18.76 -0.70 -8.66
N GLU A 159 -18.61 -1.73 -7.84
CA GLU A 159 -19.59 -2.16 -6.82
C GLU A 159 -19.78 -1.13 -5.69
N LEU A 160 -18.69 -0.52 -5.21
CA LEU A 160 -18.79 0.45 -4.12
C LEU A 160 -19.31 1.79 -4.64
N PHE A 161 -18.88 2.21 -5.83
CA PHE A 161 -19.29 3.49 -6.40
C PHE A 161 -20.79 3.62 -6.56
N GLY A 162 -21.44 2.64 -7.19
CA GLY A 162 -22.90 2.64 -7.34
C GLY A 162 -23.64 2.66 -6.01
N THR A 163 -23.05 2.07 -4.97
CA THR A 163 -23.64 2.02 -3.62
C THR A 163 -23.50 3.34 -2.87
N ILE A 164 -22.37 4.03 -2.99
CA ILE A 164 -22.09 5.26 -2.22
C ILE A 164 -22.51 6.54 -2.93
N GLN A 165 -22.64 6.52 -4.27
CA GLN A 165 -22.89 7.74 -5.05
C GLN A 165 -24.13 8.53 -4.59
N PRO A 166 -25.29 7.90 -4.31
CA PRO A 166 -26.45 8.64 -3.82
C PRO A 166 -26.17 9.35 -2.48
N PHE A 167 -25.39 8.71 -1.59
CA PHE A 167 -24.99 9.31 -0.32
C PHE A 167 -24.02 10.47 -0.53
N LEU A 168 -23.06 10.32 -1.44
CA LEU A 168 -22.13 11.40 -1.75
C LEU A 168 -22.86 12.62 -2.33
N ASP A 169 -23.84 12.42 -3.20
CA ASP A 169 -24.62 13.52 -3.78
C ASP A 169 -25.45 14.27 -2.73
N LEU A 170 -25.95 13.57 -1.70
CA LEU A 170 -26.63 14.19 -0.56
C LEU A 170 -25.68 14.97 0.37
N LEU A 171 -24.41 14.57 0.43
CA LEU A 171 -23.40 15.17 1.32
C LEU A 171 -22.59 16.28 0.65
N LYS A 172 -22.79 16.52 -0.65
CA LYS A 172 -22.11 17.60 -1.36
C LYS A 172 -22.62 18.94 -0.88
N ASP A 173 -21.68 19.83 -0.58
CA ASP A 173 -21.99 21.23 -0.37
C ASP A 173 -22.59 21.82 -1.67
N PRO A 174 -23.74 22.52 -1.61
CA PRO A 174 -24.43 23.01 -2.81
C PRO A 174 -23.61 23.96 -3.69
N VAL A 175 -22.64 24.66 -3.11
CA VAL A 175 -21.84 25.68 -3.80
C VAL A 175 -20.58 25.08 -4.39
N THR A 176 -19.78 24.43 -3.54
CA THR A 176 -18.48 23.86 -3.92
C THR A 176 -18.61 22.52 -4.62
N GLN A 177 -19.75 21.84 -4.48
CA GLN A 177 -19.99 20.47 -4.97
C GLN A 177 -19.01 19.43 -4.39
N LEU A 178 -18.39 19.76 -3.25
CA LEU A 178 -17.44 18.90 -2.54
C LEU A 178 -18.09 18.29 -1.30
N VAL A 179 -17.69 17.06 -0.99
CA VAL A 179 -18.00 16.42 0.30
C VAL A 179 -16.95 16.87 1.31
N SER A 180 -17.37 17.34 2.48
CA SER A 180 -16.45 17.76 3.54
C SER A 180 -15.61 16.58 4.05
N PHE A 181 -14.43 16.84 4.62
CA PHE A 181 -13.63 15.77 5.24
C PHE A 181 -14.36 15.12 6.41
N HIS A 182 -15.15 15.89 7.15
CA HIS A 182 -15.97 15.40 8.26
C HIS A 182 -16.99 14.36 7.79
N ASP A 183 -17.77 14.70 6.76
CA ASP A 183 -18.80 13.82 6.21
C ASP A 183 -18.19 12.61 5.49
N PHE A 184 -17.06 12.80 4.82
CA PHE A 184 -16.26 11.69 4.30
C PHE A 184 -15.88 10.71 5.42
N MET A 185 -15.38 11.20 6.55
CA MET A 185 -15.00 10.35 7.66
C MET A 185 -16.21 9.66 8.32
N ARG A 186 -17.38 10.32 8.40
CA ARG A 186 -18.64 9.69 8.83
C ARG A 186 -19.03 8.54 7.91
N LEU A 187 -18.95 8.73 6.59
CA LEU A 187 -19.21 7.69 5.61
C LEU A 187 -18.23 6.51 5.77
N VAL A 188 -16.92 6.79 5.89
CA VAL A 188 -15.90 5.75 6.10
C VAL A 188 -16.18 4.92 7.34
N GLU A 189 -16.51 5.57 8.47
CA GLU A 189 -16.85 4.84 9.70
C GLU A 189 -18.12 4.00 9.53
N HIS A 190 -19.15 4.53 8.86
CA HIS A 190 -20.39 3.79 8.58
C HIS A 190 -20.11 2.54 7.73
N LEU A 191 -19.32 2.66 6.67
CA LEU A 191 -18.96 1.54 5.78
C LEU A 191 -18.18 0.46 6.52
N ILE A 192 -17.23 0.86 7.38
CA ILE A 192 -16.41 -0.06 8.17
C ILE A 192 -17.26 -0.80 9.22
N ARG A 193 -18.12 -0.08 9.95
CA ARG A 193 -19.05 -0.69 10.92
C ARG A 193 -20.04 -1.65 10.26
N GLY A 194 -20.52 -1.29 9.06
CA GLY A 194 -21.45 -2.10 8.28
C GLY A 194 -20.81 -3.33 7.61
N GLN A 195 -19.51 -3.56 7.81
CA GLN A 195 -18.74 -4.66 7.19
C GLN A 195 -18.93 -4.74 5.67
N LYS A 196 -19.14 -3.59 5.02
CA LYS A 196 -19.33 -3.53 3.57
C LYS A 196 -17.98 -3.79 2.88
N PRO A 197 -17.96 -4.29 1.62
CA PRO A 197 -16.75 -4.31 0.82
C PRO A 197 -16.16 -2.91 0.73
N LEU A 198 -14.96 -2.70 1.30
CA LEU A 198 -14.32 -1.39 1.36
C LEU A 198 -13.42 -1.19 0.14
N ASP A 199 -13.34 0.05 -0.33
CA ASP A 199 -12.29 0.45 -1.26
C ASP A 199 -10.94 0.43 -0.54
N ARG A 200 -9.91 -0.11 -1.21
CA ARG A 200 -8.55 -0.24 -0.66
C ARG A 200 -7.95 1.05 -0.11
N HIS A 201 -8.39 2.23 -0.58
CA HIS A 201 -7.87 3.51 -0.14
C HIS A 201 -8.42 3.95 1.22
N ILE A 202 -9.53 3.35 1.68
CA ILE A 202 -10.14 3.59 3.00
C ILE A 202 -10.00 2.40 3.96
N THR A 203 -9.68 1.21 3.46
CA THR A 203 -9.42 0.02 4.30
C THR A 203 -8.15 0.20 5.16
N PRO A 204 -8.15 -0.24 6.43
CA PRO A 204 -6.94 -0.29 7.26
C PRO A 204 -5.77 -1.02 6.59
N GLN A 205 -4.55 -0.53 6.78
CA GLN A 205 -3.31 -1.10 6.25
C GLN A 205 -3.06 -2.50 6.79
N VAL A 206 -3.38 -2.71 8.07
CA VAL A 206 -3.27 -4.01 8.73
C VAL A 206 -4.10 -5.04 8.00
N ASP A 207 -5.33 -4.70 7.61
CA ASP A 207 -6.24 -5.65 6.95
C ASP A 207 -5.82 -5.94 5.49
N LEU A 208 -5.33 -4.92 4.76
CA LEU A 208 -4.91 -5.06 3.35
C LEU A 208 -3.67 -5.94 3.17
N CYS A 209 -2.70 -5.82 4.08
CA CYS A 209 -1.43 -6.54 4.01
C CYS A 209 -1.29 -7.62 5.08
N ALA A 210 -2.35 -7.89 5.84
CA ALA A 210 -2.34 -8.80 6.97
C ALA A 210 -1.13 -8.57 7.91
N LEU A 211 -0.85 -7.32 8.25
CA LEU A 211 0.34 -6.91 9.01
C LEU A 211 0.33 -7.43 10.46
N ASP A 212 -0.80 -7.92 10.94
CA ASP A 212 -1.00 -8.57 12.23
C ASP A 212 -0.81 -10.09 12.17
N ARG A 213 -0.64 -10.65 10.97
CA ARG A 213 -0.47 -12.08 10.74
C ARG A 213 0.87 -12.37 10.07
N ILE A 214 1.22 -11.65 9.01
CA ILE A 214 2.43 -11.88 8.22
C ILE A 214 3.61 -11.14 8.85
N GLN A 215 4.67 -11.89 9.15
CA GLN A 215 5.96 -11.31 9.48
C GLN A 215 6.70 -10.91 8.20
N TYR A 216 6.97 -9.61 8.07
CA TYR A 216 7.72 -9.00 6.98
C TYR A 216 9.19 -8.88 7.37
N ASP A 217 10.06 -9.00 6.37
CA ASP A 217 11.49 -8.72 6.53
C ASP A 217 11.77 -7.20 6.58
N TYR A 218 10.88 -6.40 6.00
CA TYR A 218 10.94 -4.94 6.11
C TYR A 218 9.55 -4.28 6.02
N VAL A 219 9.20 -3.46 7.00
CA VAL A 219 8.04 -2.57 6.96
C VAL A 219 8.53 -1.13 7.05
N GLY A 220 8.53 -0.44 5.91
CA GLY A 220 8.99 0.95 5.81
C GLY A 220 7.91 1.96 6.18
N ARG A 221 8.30 3.09 6.75
CA ARG A 221 7.39 4.23 6.98
C ARG A 221 7.48 5.21 5.83
N PHE A 222 6.36 5.61 5.26
CA PHE A 222 6.30 6.59 4.17
C PHE A 222 6.86 7.96 4.57
N GLU A 223 6.76 8.32 5.85
CA GLU A 223 7.36 9.55 6.38
C GLU A 223 8.89 9.57 6.18
N ARG A 224 9.51 8.38 6.14
CA ARG A 224 10.93 8.11 5.91
C ARG A 224 11.15 7.28 4.62
N LEU A 225 10.38 7.57 3.57
CA LEU A 225 10.37 6.79 2.33
C LEU A 225 11.77 6.59 1.75
N GLU A 226 12.58 7.64 1.66
CA GLU A 226 13.93 7.59 1.10
C GLU A 226 14.84 6.58 1.84
N GLU A 227 14.76 6.53 3.17
CA GLU A 227 15.49 5.56 3.98
C GLU A 227 15.07 4.14 3.64
N GLY A 228 13.76 3.89 3.56
CA GLY A 228 13.25 2.57 3.25
C GLY A 228 13.53 2.13 1.82
N VAL A 229 13.48 3.06 0.87
CA VAL A 229 13.84 2.80 -0.54
C VAL A 229 15.29 2.35 -0.63
N ARG A 230 16.20 3.09 0.00
CA ARG A 230 17.62 2.70 0.06
C ARG A 230 17.80 1.33 0.72
N ARG A 231 17.09 1.04 1.82
CA ARG A 231 17.23 -0.23 2.55
C ARG A 231 16.73 -1.43 1.75
N VAL A 232 15.60 -1.31 1.06
CA VAL A 232 15.04 -2.38 0.20
C VAL A 232 15.94 -2.58 -1.02
N THR A 233 16.33 -1.50 -1.70
CA THR A 233 17.08 -1.58 -2.97
C THR A 233 18.54 -1.98 -2.78
N ALA A 234 19.14 -1.77 -1.61
CA ALA A 234 20.49 -2.24 -1.29
C ALA A 234 20.65 -3.76 -1.45
N ARG A 235 19.58 -4.53 -1.21
CA ARG A 235 19.55 -5.99 -1.45
C ARG A 235 19.77 -6.35 -2.92
N TYR A 236 19.45 -5.43 -3.81
CA TYR A 236 19.50 -5.58 -5.26
C TYR A 236 20.51 -4.60 -5.90
N ASN A 237 21.57 -4.23 -5.18
CA ASN A 237 22.62 -3.31 -5.64
C ASN A 237 22.10 -2.00 -6.23
N HIS A 238 20.96 -1.51 -5.71
CA HIS A 238 20.31 -0.30 -6.20
C HIS A 238 19.97 -0.35 -7.71
N SER A 239 19.82 -1.55 -8.29
CA SER A 239 19.48 -1.72 -9.69
C SER A 239 18.20 -0.96 -10.05
N ASN A 240 18.25 -0.22 -11.16
CA ASN A 240 17.14 0.51 -11.76
C ASN A 240 16.46 1.55 -10.86
N ILE A 241 17.00 1.87 -9.68
CA ILE A 241 16.33 2.82 -8.76
C ILE A 241 16.37 4.26 -9.28
N HIS A 242 17.46 4.62 -9.96
CA HIS A 242 17.66 5.95 -10.54
C HIS A 242 16.66 6.29 -11.66
N LEU A 243 15.95 5.30 -12.21
CA LEU A 243 14.91 5.49 -13.21
C LEU A 243 13.60 6.03 -12.62
N PHE A 244 13.45 5.95 -11.29
CA PHE A 244 12.17 6.24 -10.63
C PHE A 244 12.35 7.25 -9.51
N LYS A 245 11.47 8.24 -9.50
CA LYS A 245 11.31 9.12 -8.35
C LYS A 245 10.49 8.41 -7.27
N PHE A 246 11.16 8.00 -6.21
CA PHE A 246 10.53 7.65 -4.95
C PHE A 246 10.43 8.89 -4.10
N GLY A 247 9.41 9.70 -4.36
CA GLY A 247 9.38 11.08 -3.92
C GLY A 247 8.10 11.47 -3.23
N LYS A 248 8.27 12.43 -2.34
CA LYS A 248 7.25 13.30 -1.73
C LYS A 248 6.80 14.44 -2.67
N GLU A 249 7.11 14.36 -3.97
CA GLU A 249 6.93 15.50 -4.89
C GLU A 249 5.45 15.74 -5.22
N ALA A 250 5.07 17.02 -5.16
CA ALA A 250 3.75 17.68 -5.22
C ALA A 250 2.82 17.63 -3.98
N HIS A 251 2.98 16.74 -3.01
CA HIS A 251 2.00 16.62 -1.91
C HIS A 251 2.51 16.71 -0.47
N ALA A 252 3.82 16.58 -0.22
CA ALA A 252 4.34 16.55 1.14
C ALA A 252 4.57 17.92 1.77
N THR A 253 4.90 18.94 0.98
CA THR A 253 4.93 20.33 1.41
C THR A 253 3.51 20.72 1.83
N GLY A 254 3.35 21.05 3.12
CA GLY A 254 2.06 21.36 3.72
C GLY A 254 1.23 20.17 4.17
N THR A 255 1.82 18.98 4.41
CA THR A 255 1.08 17.87 5.06
C THR A 255 0.48 18.35 6.39
N ASP A 256 1.26 19.02 7.24
CA ASP A 256 0.76 19.53 8.51
C ASP A 256 -0.30 20.63 8.34
N LEU A 257 -0.16 21.49 7.33
CA LEU A 257 -1.19 22.49 6.99
C LEU A 257 -2.49 21.84 6.51
N LYS A 258 -2.40 20.79 5.68
CA LYS A 258 -3.57 20.01 5.22
C LYS A 258 -4.23 19.30 6.39
N LEU A 259 -3.45 18.71 7.29
CA LEU A 259 -3.96 18.10 8.52
C LEU A 259 -4.67 19.17 9.38
N ALA A 260 -4.01 20.29 9.66
CA ALA A 260 -4.56 21.38 10.46
C ALA A 260 -5.87 21.96 9.91
N ARG A 261 -6.02 22.01 8.58
CA ARG A 261 -7.20 22.55 7.91
C ARG A 261 -8.38 21.59 7.87
N LEU A 262 -8.11 20.28 7.80
CA LEU A 262 -9.15 19.27 7.61
C LEU A 262 -9.62 18.65 8.92
N TYR A 263 -8.75 18.59 9.93
CA TYR A 263 -9.08 17.94 11.21
C TYR A 263 -9.65 18.91 12.24
N ASP A 264 -10.64 18.38 12.95
CA ASP A 264 -11.18 18.85 14.22
C ASP A 264 -11.12 17.71 15.26
N SER A 265 -11.53 17.96 16.49
CA SER A 265 -11.49 16.96 17.57
C SER A 265 -12.34 15.71 17.25
N GLU A 266 -13.47 15.87 16.55
CA GLU A 266 -14.35 14.74 16.22
C GLU A 266 -13.73 13.82 15.16
N THR A 267 -13.19 14.40 14.08
CA THR A 267 -12.51 13.66 13.02
C THR A 267 -11.21 13.03 13.52
N VAL A 268 -10.49 13.66 14.45
CA VAL A 268 -9.33 13.04 15.13
C VAL A 268 -9.76 11.79 15.90
N ARG A 269 -10.81 11.88 16.73
CA ARG A 269 -11.36 10.73 17.46
C ARG A 269 -11.81 9.62 16.50
N ARG A 270 -12.50 9.98 15.41
CA ARG A 270 -13.02 9.02 14.45
C ARG A 270 -11.91 8.26 13.73
N VAL A 271 -10.89 8.97 13.24
CA VAL A 271 -9.73 8.34 12.58
C VAL A 271 -8.97 7.45 13.55
N SER A 272 -8.76 7.90 14.79
CA SER A 272 -8.09 7.12 15.84
C SER A 272 -8.82 5.80 16.13
N LYS A 273 -10.16 5.84 16.17
CA LYS A 273 -11.00 4.66 16.38
C LYS A 273 -10.97 3.72 15.16
N VAL A 274 -11.28 4.25 13.98
CA VAL A 274 -11.42 3.50 12.73
C VAL A 274 -10.13 2.79 12.36
N TYR A 275 -8.99 3.48 12.49
CA TYR A 275 -7.68 2.97 12.10
C TYR A 275 -6.82 2.56 13.29
N SER A 276 -7.43 2.24 14.43
CA SER A 276 -6.72 1.90 15.69
C SER A 276 -5.60 0.86 15.50
N LYS A 277 -5.85 -0.20 14.72
CA LYS A 277 -4.84 -1.23 14.40
C LYS A 277 -3.65 -0.69 13.59
N ASP A 278 -3.87 0.29 12.72
CA ASP A 278 -2.79 0.86 11.90
C ASP A 278 -1.83 1.73 12.73
N PHE A 279 -2.24 2.22 13.90
CA PHE A 279 -1.36 2.96 14.80
C PHE A 279 -0.38 2.06 15.55
N ASN A 280 -0.74 0.78 15.75
CA ASN A 280 0.04 -0.17 16.52
C ASN A 280 0.15 -1.52 15.80
N ILE A 281 1.12 -1.64 14.90
CA ILE A 281 1.39 -2.84 14.12
C ILE A 281 2.45 -3.68 14.86
N THR A 282 2.03 -4.35 15.93
CA THR A 282 2.92 -5.02 16.90
C THR A 282 3.82 -6.08 16.27
N LEU A 283 3.27 -6.96 15.42
CA LEU A 283 4.03 -8.08 14.82
C LEU A 283 5.25 -7.61 14.02
N ASN A 284 5.17 -6.42 13.43
CA ASN A 284 6.21 -5.83 12.59
C ASN A 284 6.89 -4.61 13.23
N ASN A 285 6.67 -4.40 14.54
CA ASN A 285 7.27 -3.34 15.35
C ASN A 285 7.15 -1.93 14.74
N VAL A 286 5.96 -1.58 14.26
CA VAL A 286 5.69 -0.24 13.70
C VAL A 286 4.61 0.44 14.51
N HIS A 287 4.96 1.63 15.02
CA HIS A 287 4.07 2.47 15.80
C HIS A 287 3.97 3.87 15.19
N PHE A 288 2.78 4.44 15.22
CA PHE A 288 2.53 5.82 14.82
C PHE A 288 1.99 6.63 15.99
N GLU A 289 2.53 7.83 16.13
CA GLU A 289 2.02 8.84 17.05
C GLU A 289 1.06 9.78 16.32
N THR A 290 0.23 10.47 17.09
CA THR A 290 -0.54 11.60 16.58
C THR A 290 0.41 12.72 16.13
N PRO A 291 0.29 13.21 14.88
CA PRO A 291 1.09 14.34 14.41
C PRO A 291 0.98 15.55 15.36
N PRO A 292 2.08 16.28 15.64
CA PRO A 292 2.08 17.40 16.59
C PRO A 292 0.98 18.43 16.34
N VAL A 293 0.70 18.73 15.07
CA VAL A 293 -0.34 19.68 14.66
C VAL A 293 -1.77 19.29 15.11
N LEU A 294 -2.00 18.00 15.35
CA LEU A 294 -3.28 17.45 15.79
C LEU A 294 -3.34 17.18 17.29
N GLN A 295 -2.22 17.24 18.03
CA GLN A 295 -2.19 16.91 19.45
C GLN A 295 -3.11 17.83 20.29
N LYS A 296 -3.17 19.11 19.94
CA LYS A 296 -4.08 20.08 20.58
C LYS A 296 -5.57 19.71 20.46
N LEU A 297 -5.94 18.97 19.42
CA LEU A 297 -7.33 18.55 19.18
C LEU A 297 -7.72 17.31 20.00
N ILE A 298 -6.74 16.67 20.66
CA ILE A 298 -6.98 15.54 21.58
C ILE A 298 -7.28 16.04 22.98
N THR A 299 -6.67 17.14 23.42
CA THR A 299 -6.85 17.70 24.77
C THR A 299 -8.17 18.44 24.96
N ASP A 300 -8.82 18.85 23.88
CA ASP A 300 -10.10 19.58 23.89
C ASP A 300 -11.32 18.64 23.72
N ALA A 301 -11.15 17.33 23.95
CA ALA A 301 -12.11 16.26 23.70
C ALA A 301 -12.47 15.50 24.98
#